data_AF-A0A9D9MXW6-F1
#
_entry.id   AF-A0A9D9MXW6-F1
#
_cell.length_a   1.000
_cell.length_b   1.000
_cell.length_c   1.000
_cell.angle_alpha   90.00
_cell.angle_beta   90.00
_cell.angle_gamma   90.00
#
_symmetry.space_group_name_H-M   'P 1'
#
loop_
_entity.id
_entity.type
_entity.pdbx_description
1 polymer ?
#
loop_
_entity_poly.entity_id
_entity_poly.type
_entity_poly.pdbx_seq_one_letter_code
_entity_poly.pdbx_strand_id
1 'polypeptide(L)'
;MLADTHTQRVLDLASQKGLLYGTAKTVVDCFKHRNKIGLDVALEALKDAWRARKASADDLWRYAKVCRVANVMRPYMEVVAHE
;
A
#
# COMPACT_ATOMS: atom_id res chain seq x y z
N MET A 1 -13.93 16.53 -3.39
CA MET A 1 -14.87 15.42 -3.63
C MET A 1 -14.10 14.13 -3.43
N LEU A 2 -14.56 13.36 -2.45
CA LEU A 2 -14.28 11.96 -2.15
C LEU A 2 -12.95 11.39 -2.67
N ALA A 3 -11.91 11.40 -1.83
CA ALA A 3 -11.02 10.25 -1.81
C ALA A 3 -11.91 9.05 -1.43
N ASP A 4 -12.19 8.21 -2.41
CA ASP A 4 -13.32 7.29 -2.41
C ASP A 4 -13.40 6.43 -1.15
N THR A 5 -14.56 6.48 -0.50
CA THR A 5 -14.98 5.59 0.61
C THR A 5 -14.80 4.10 0.26
N HIS A 6 -14.64 3.77 -1.02
CA HIS A 6 -14.33 2.43 -1.52
C HIS A 6 -12.88 2.00 -1.19
N THR A 7 -11.90 2.88 -1.35
CA THR A 7 -10.49 2.65 -1.01
C THR A 7 -10.33 2.51 0.50
N GLN A 8 -11.04 3.34 1.26
CA GLN A 8 -11.06 3.27 2.72
C GLN A 8 -11.63 1.94 3.23
N ARG A 9 -12.63 1.37 2.56
CA ARG A 9 -13.21 0.05 2.88
C ARG A 9 -12.30 -1.12 2.54
N VAL A 10 -11.57 -1.08 1.42
CA VAL A 10 -10.59 -2.14 1.07
C VAL A 10 -9.40 -2.11 2.04
N LEU A 11 -8.94 -0.92 2.43
CA LEU A 11 -7.94 -0.75 3.49
C LEU A 11 -8.46 -1.28 4.85
N ASP A 12 -9.73 -1.07 5.18
CA ASP A 12 -10.35 -1.59 6.41
C ASP A 12 -10.48 -3.13 6.41
N LEU A 13 -10.84 -3.71 5.26
CA LEU A 13 -10.90 -5.17 5.07
C LEU A 13 -9.50 -5.82 5.17
N ALA A 14 -8.46 -5.14 4.66
CA ALA A 14 -7.07 -5.56 4.85
C ALA A 14 -6.61 -5.41 6.31
N SER A 15 -7.20 -4.46 7.06
CA SER A 15 -6.92 -4.21 8.47
C SER A 15 -7.57 -5.23 9.43
N GLN A 16 -8.62 -5.96 8.99
CA GLN A 16 -9.35 -6.94 9.81
C GLN A 16 -8.56 -8.21 10.18
N LYS A 17 -7.29 -8.34 9.78
CA LYS A 17 -6.35 -9.33 10.34
C LYS A 17 -5.21 -8.68 11.12
N GLY A 18 -5.58 -8.06 12.25
CA GLY A 18 -4.73 -8.04 13.45
C GLY A 18 -3.96 -6.75 13.74
N LEU A 19 -4.71 -5.69 14.10
CA LEU A 19 -4.33 -4.61 15.02
C LEU A 19 -3.27 -3.59 14.53
N LEU A 20 -3.76 -2.43 14.06
CA LEU A 20 -3.09 -1.12 14.04
C LEU A 20 -1.69 -1.10 13.40
N TYR A 21 -1.56 -1.67 12.20
CA TYR A 21 -0.39 -1.42 11.38
C TYR A 21 -0.60 -0.15 10.55
N GLY A 22 0.35 0.80 10.63
CA GLY A 22 0.26 2.07 9.91
C GLY A 22 0.07 1.89 8.39
N THR A 23 -0.40 2.94 7.71
CA THR A 23 -0.77 2.94 6.29
C THR A 23 0.27 2.27 5.38
N ALA A 24 1.56 2.42 5.69
CA ALA A 24 2.65 1.77 4.96
C ALA A 24 2.55 0.24 4.92
N LYS A 25 2.20 -0.40 6.04
CA LYS A 25 2.10 -1.86 6.11
C LYS A 25 0.85 -2.39 5.41
N THR A 26 -0.26 -1.66 5.47
CA THR A 26 -1.47 -2.04 4.73
C THR A 26 -1.22 -2.05 3.22
N VAL A 27 -0.54 -1.03 2.68
CA VAL A 27 -0.14 -0.99 1.27
C VAL A 27 0.74 -2.19 0.91
N VAL A 28 1.73 -2.50 1.74
CA VAL A 28 2.60 -3.66 1.55
C VAL A 28 1.82 -4.98 1.55
N ASP A 29 0.84 -5.13 2.44
CA ASP A 29 -0.02 -6.32 2.50
C ASP A 29 -0.94 -6.43 1.29
N CYS A 30 -1.37 -5.31 0.70
CA CYS A 30 -2.07 -5.30 -0.59
C CYS A 30 -1.18 -5.90 -1.70
N PHE A 31 0.09 -5.49 -1.80
CA PHE A 31 1.03 -6.08 -2.76
C PHE A 31 1.29 -7.57 -2.51
N LYS A 32 1.30 -7.99 -1.25
CA LYS A 32 1.44 -9.41 -0.87
C LYS A 32 0.26 -10.24 -1.35
N HIS A 33 -0.95 -9.71 -1.29
CA HIS A 33 -2.18 -10.37 -1.72
C HIS A 33 -2.63 -9.97 -3.14
N ARG A 34 -1.73 -9.46 -3.98
CA ARG A 34 -2.04 -9.01 -5.36
C ARG A 34 -2.84 -10.02 -6.19
N ASN A 35 -2.66 -11.33 -5.97
CA ASN A 35 -3.41 -12.38 -6.66
C ASN A 35 -4.90 -12.46 -6.26
N LYS A 36 -5.27 -11.90 -5.10
CA LYS A 36 -6.64 -11.89 -4.58
C LYS A 36 -7.35 -10.56 -4.78
N ILE A 37 -6.64 -9.45 -4.62
CA ILE A 37 -7.23 -8.09 -4.67
C ILE A 37 -7.01 -7.37 -6.01
N GLY A 38 -6.07 -7.85 -6.83
CA GLY A 38 -5.63 -7.17 -8.06
C GLY A 38 -4.46 -6.22 -7.83
N LEU A 39 -3.56 -6.16 -8.81
CA LEU A 39 -2.38 -5.29 -8.77
C LEU A 39 -2.78 -3.81 -8.87
N ASP A 40 -3.79 -3.48 -9.67
CA ASP A 40 -4.28 -2.11 -9.86
C ASP A 40 -4.76 -1.51 -8.53
N VAL A 41 -5.47 -2.30 -7.71
CA VAL A 41 -5.94 -1.88 -6.39
C VAL A 41 -4.76 -1.62 -5.44
N ALA A 42 -3.71 -2.45 -5.48
CA ALA A 42 -2.51 -2.23 -4.67
C ALA A 42 -1.72 -0.98 -5.11
N LEU A 43 -1.69 -0.71 -6.41
CA LEU A 43 -1.05 0.49 -6.96
C LEU A 43 -1.80 1.76 -6.54
N GLU A 44 -3.12 1.78 -6.65
CA GLU A 44 -3.95 2.91 -6.23
C GLU A 44 -3.80 3.16 -4.73
N ALA A 45 -3.75 2.12 -3.91
CA ALA A 45 -3.48 2.26 -2.47
C ALA A 45 -2.09 2.88 -2.17
N LEU A 46 -1.06 2.52 -2.96
CA LEU A 46 0.27 3.12 -2.83
C LEU A 46 0.26 4.61 -3.20
N LYS A 47 -0.37 4.96 -4.34
CA LYS A 47 -0.49 6.35 -4.80
C LYS A 47 -1.28 7.20 -3.82
N ASP A 48 -2.39 6.68 -3.30
CA ASP A 48 -3.22 7.39 -2.33
C ASP A 48 -2.47 7.60 -1.00
N ALA A 49 -1.77 6.58 -0.51
CA ALA A 49 -0.93 6.71 0.68
C ALA A 49 0.20 7.74 0.51
N TRP A 50 0.80 7.80 -0.68
CA TRP A 50 1.84 8.76 -1.03
C TRP A 50 1.31 10.19 -1.14
N ARG A 51 0.23 10.40 -1.90
CA ARG A 51 -0.45 11.70 -2.07
C ARG A 51 -0.97 12.24 -0.74
N ALA A 52 -1.54 11.37 0.09
CA ALA A 52 -2.01 11.72 1.42
C ALA A 52 -0.88 11.93 2.44
N ARG A 53 0.40 11.68 2.05
CA ARG A 53 1.58 11.77 2.93
C ARG A 53 1.43 10.94 4.21
N LYS A 54 0.67 9.85 4.14
CA LYS A 54 0.35 8.95 5.27
C LYS A 54 1.42 7.87 5.48
N ALA A 55 2.36 7.72 4.55
CA ALA A 55 3.45 6.75 4.61
C ALA A 55 4.74 7.36 4.09
N SER A 56 5.84 7.17 4.83
CA SER A 56 7.20 7.52 4.38
C SER A 56 7.77 6.43 3.48
N ALA A 57 8.60 6.83 2.51
CA ALA A 57 9.31 5.89 1.64
C ALA A 57 10.12 4.84 2.42
N ASP A 58 10.80 5.26 3.49
CA ASP A 58 11.54 4.38 4.38
C ASP A 58 10.67 3.33 5.07
N ASP A 59 9.49 3.72 5.55
CA ASP A 59 8.55 2.80 6.20
C ASP A 59 8.01 1.78 5.19
N LEU A 60 7.59 2.25 4.02
CA LEU A 60 7.14 1.39 2.92
C LEU A 60 8.24 0.38 2.55
N TRP A 61 9.48 0.84 2.39
CA TRP A 61 10.62 0.00 2.04
C TRP A 61 10.97 -1.01 3.14
N ARG A 62 10.94 -0.58 4.41
CA ARG A 62 11.17 -1.42 5.58
C ARG A 62 10.14 -2.54 5.64
N TYR A 63 8.85 -2.23 5.52
CA TYR A 63 7.79 -3.22 5.51
C TYR A 63 7.84 -4.11 4.26
N ALA A 64 8.14 -3.56 3.08
CA ALA A 64 8.27 -4.33 1.85
C ALA A 64 9.39 -5.39 1.94
N LYS A 65 10.50 -5.06 2.61
CA LYS A 65 11.57 -6.02 2.91
C LYS A 65 11.11 -7.10 3.89
N VAL A 66 10.48 -6.72 5.00
CA VAL A 66 9.96 -7.66 6.00
C VAL A 66 8.94 -8.64 5.37
N CYS A 67 8.04 -8.12 4.53
CA CYS A 67 7.02 -8.90 3.84
C CYS A 67 7.52 -9.60 2.56
N ARG A 68 8.81 -9.47 2.21
CA ARG A 68 9.46 -10.05 1.02
C ARG A 68 8.82 -9.65 -0.32
N VAL A 69 8.20 -8.48 -0.37
CA VAL A 69 7.58 -7.91 -1.58
C VAL A 69 8.35 -6.71 -2.14
N ALA A 70 9.53 -6.40 -1.58
CA ALA A 70 10.38 -5.29 -2.04
C ALA A 70 10.69 -5.32 -3.54
N ASN A 71 10.96 -6.50 -4.12
CA ASN A 71 11.23 -6.61 -5.56
C ASN A 71 10.02 -6.28 -6.43
N VAL A 72 8.81 -6.56 -5.94
CA VAL A 72 7.57 -6.24 -6.64
C VAL A 72 7.26 -4.76 -6.49
N MET A 73 7.45 -4.21 -5.29
CA MET A 73 7.14 -2.80 -5.00
C MET A 73 8.16 -1.83 -5.59
N ARG A 74 9.43 -2.23 -5.75
CA ARG A 74 10.53 -1.38 -6.26
C ARG A 74 10.17 -0.58 -7.52
N PRO A 75 9.74 -1.19 -8.64
CA PRO A 75 9.42 -0.42 -9.84
C PRO A 75 8.28 0.58 -9.61
N TYR A 76 7.30 0.24 -8.76
CA TYR A 76 6.17 1.13 -8.47
C TYR A 76 6.55 2.27 -7.53
N MET A 77 7.45 2.03 -6.58
CA MET A 77 7.97 3.07 -5.71
C MET A 77 8.83 4.08 -6.48
N GLU A 78 9.61 3.62 -7.46
CA GLU A 78 10.37 4.50 -8.35
C GLU A 78 9.42 5.39 -9.17
N VAL A 79 8.33 4.83 -9.73
CA VAL A 79 7.32 5.61 -10.45
C VAL A 79 6.68 6.68 -9.57
N VAL A 80 6.23 6.31 -8.36
CA VAL A 80 5.55 7.23 -7.44
C VAL A 80 6.50 8.28 -6.86
N ALA A 81 7.80 8.01 -6.80
CA ALA A 81 8.83 8.98 -6.40
C ALA A 81 9.19 9.97 -7.53
N HIS A 82 8.88 9.63 -8.79
CA HIS A 82 9.14 10.45 -9.97
C HIS A 82 7.90 11.19 -10.51
N GLU A 83 6.70 10.94 -9.95
CA GLU A 83 5.47 11.75 -10.16
C GLU A 83 5.45 13.00 -9.26
#